data_AF-A0A4D4LGJ4-F1
#
_entry.id   AF-A0A4D4LGJ4-F1
#
_cell.length_a   1.000
_cell.length_b   1.000
_cell.length_c   1.000
_cell.angle_alpha   90.00
_cell.angle_beta   90.00
_cell.angle_gamma   90.00
#
_symmetry.space_group_name_H-M   'P 1'
#
loop_
_entity.id
_entity.type
_entity.pdbx_description
1 polymer ?
#
loop_
_entity_poly.entity_id
_entity_poly.type
_entity_poly.pdbx_seq_one_letter_code
_entity_poly.pdbx_strand_id
1 'polypeptide(L)'
;MTDVLNHPSVGSAVAQHNPAVEIDTVLVRRASELVPLIRERAEQTSQARRVVPDVVKALEGAGLFKLFVPKRYGGHQANMNTAVQTIAEVARGDGSTAWAVALLNVCTWFATTFSQAAQDDVFGANPDAKVCGIFTPAPRPSASTAATW
;
A
#
# COMPACT_ATOMS: atom_id res chain seq x y z
N MET A 1 18.15 -43.13 27.81
CA MET A 1 17.13 -42.46 26.98
C MET A 1 16.54 -41.30 27.78
N THR A 2 17.36 -40.28 28.04
CA THR A 2 17.04 -39.10 28.83
C THR A 2 18.16 -38.08 28.61
N ASP A 3 18.14 -37.35 27.49
CA ASP A 3 18.76 -36.01 27.40
C ASP A 3 18.46 -35.35 26.04
N VAL A 4 17.22 -34.87 25.83
CA VAL A 4 16.87 -34.10 24.61
C VAL A 4 16.06 -32.83 24.94
N LEU A 5 15.87 -32.49 26.22
CA LEU A 5 15.03 -31.36 26.64
C LEU A 5 15.81 -30.20 27.27
N ASN A 6 17.13 -30.16 27.12
CA ASN A 6 17.93 -29.05 27.62
C ASN A 6 18.74 -28.39 26.49
N HIS A 7 18.03 -27.74 25.55
CA HIS A 7 18.66 -26.78 24.64
C HIS A 7 18.57 -25.37 25.25
N PRO A 8 19.69 -24.79 25.72
CA PRO A 8 19.69 -23.46 26.30
C PRO A 8 19.78 -22.43 25.16
N SER A 9 18.65 -21.86 24.73
CA SER A 9 18.60 -20.53 24.05
C SER A 9 17.21 -20.10 23.61
N VAL A 10 16.18 -20.32 24.43
CA VAL A 10 14.98 -19.48 24.38
C VAL A 10 14.89 -18.68 25.67
N GLY A 11 16.01 -18.03 26.01
CA GLY A 11 16.02 -16.95 26.98
C GLY A 11 15.26 -15.78 26.36
N SER A 12 14.33 -15.22 27.13
CA SER A 12 13.48 -14.08 26.80
C SER A 12 14.20 -13.02 25.97
N ALA A 13 14.01 -13.05 24.64
CA ALA A 13 14.14 -11.87 23.82
C ALA A 13 12.93 -10.99 24.15
N VAL A 14 12.99 -10.33 25.31
CA VAL A 14 12.21 -9.12 25.56
C VAL A 14 12.43 -8.25 24.34
N ALA A 15 11.34 -7.97 23.62
CA ALA A 15 11.33 -7.26 22.35
C ALA A 15 12.34 -6.10 22.38
N GLN A 16 13.48 -6.27 21.72
CA GLN A 16 14.40 -5.17 21.49
C GLN A 16 13.63 -4.15 20.65
N HIS A 17 13.54 -2.91 21.13
CA HIS A 17 12.95 -1.81 20.39
C HIS A 17 13.70 -1.67 19.06
N ASN A 18 13.06 -2.12 17.97
CA ASN A 18 13.60 -2.03 16.63
C ASN A 18 12.96 -0.82 15.94
N PRO A 19 13.70 0.30 15.77
CA PRO A 19 13.16 1.50 15.12
C PRO A 19 12.77 1.25 13.66
N ALA A 20 13.29 0.21 13.01
CA ALA A 20 12.87 -0.18 11.65
C ALA A 20 11.42 -0.70 11.59
N VAL A 21 10.85 -1.10 12.74
CA VAL A 21 9.54 -1.74 12.89
C VAL A 21 8.54 -0.79 13.57
N GLU A 22 8.99 0.39 13.99
CA GLU A 22 8.18 1.42 14.63
C GLU A 22 7.10 1.95 13.68
N ILE A 23 5.89 2.14 14.20
CA ILE A 23 4.76 2.62 13.42
C ILE A 23 4.83 4.14 13.31
N ASP A 24 4.79 4.68 12.09
CA ASP A 24 4.62 6.11 11.87
C ASP A 24 3.18 6.52 12.21
N THR A 25 3.01 7.03 13.43
CA THR A 25 1.71 7.47 13.95
C THR A 25 1.13 8.67 13.20
N VAL A 26 1.95 9.45 12.47
CA VAL A 26 1.46 10.58 11.67
C VAL A 26 0.66 10.07 10.48
N LEU A 27 1.14 9.02 9.79
CA LEU A 27 0.43 8.41 8.67
C LEU A 27 -0.86 7.75 9.11
N VAL A 28 -0.83 7.03 10.24
CA VAL A 28 -2.03 6.42 10.84
C VAL A 28 -3.05 7.50 11.21
N ARG A 29 -2.61 8.61 11.82
CA ARG A 29 -3.50 9.73 12.17
C ARG A 29 -4.16 10.34 10.93
N ARG A 30 -3.39 10.61 9.86
CA ARG A 30 -3.94 11.12 8.59
C ARG A 30 -5.03 10.21 8.02
N ALA A 31 -4.86 8.90 8.09
CA ALA A 31 -5.91 7.96 7.69
C ALA A 31 -7.14 8.05 8.60
N SER A 32 -6.94 8.13 9.92
CA SER A 32 -8.05 8.24 10.89
C SER A 32 -8.89 9.52 10.68
N GLU A 33 -8.25 10.63 10.32
CA GLU A 33 -8.91 11.93 10.07
C GLU A 33 -9.82 11.87 8.84
N LEU A 34 -9.57 10.97 7.89
CA LEU A 34 -10.38 10.77 6.69
C LEU A 34 -11.53 9.78 6.89
N VAL A 35 -11.56 9.01 7.98
CA VAL A 35 -12.61 8.00 8.25
C VAL A 35 -14.03 8.57 8.17
N PRO A 36 -14.35 9.76 8.73
CA PRO A 36 -15.69 10.33 8.61
C PRO A 36 -16.12 10.57 7.16
N LEU A 37 -15.24 11.16 6.34
CA LEU A 37 -15.51 11.41 4.92
C LEU A 37 -15.68 10.11 4.14
N ILE A 38 -14.79 9.14 4.37
CA ILE A 38 -14.84 7.84 3.68
C ILE A 38 -16.15 7.13 4.02
N ARG A 39 -16.56 7.14 5.29
CA ARG A 39 -17.81 6.53 5.74
C ARG A 39 -19.04 7.23 5.16
N GLU A 40 -19.06 8.56 5.13
CA GLU A 40 -20.15 9.35 4.52
C GLU A 40 -20.34 8.99 3.03
N ARG A 41 -19.23 8.74 2.33
CA ARG A 41 -19.20 8.46 0.89
C ARG A 41 -19.25 6.98 0.53
N ALA A 42 -19.27 6.07 1.51
CA ALA A 42 -19.20 4.63 1.29
C ALA A 42 -20.31 4.11 0.38
N GLU A 43 -21.57 4.51 0.65
CA GLU A 43 -22.72 4.12 -0.18
C GLU A 43 -22.58 4.62 -1.63
N GLN A 44 -22.13 5.87 -1.81
CA GLN A 44 -21.90 6.42 -3.13
C GLN A 44 -20.79 5.67 -3.88
N THR A 45 -19.72 5.28 -3.19
CA THR A 45 -18.65 4.43 -3.73
C THR A 45 -19.19 3.08 -4.18
N SER A 46 -20.02 2.42 -3.36
CA SER A 46 -20.65 1.14 -3.70
C SER A 46 -21.54 1.26 -4.94
N GLN A 47 -22.42 2.25 -4.99
CA GLN A 47 -23.32 2.48 -6.13
C GLN A 47 -22.55 2.84 -7.41
N ALA A 48 -21.50 3.65 -7.30
CA ALA A 48 -20.65 4.03 -8.43
C ALA A 48 -19.74 2.88 -8.92
N ARG A 49 -19.62 1.79 -8.14
CA ARG A 49 -18.69 0.67 -8.37
C ARG A 49 -17.23 1.12 -8.52
N ARG A 50 -16.87 2.22 -7.87
CA ARG A 50 -15.53 2.80 -7.83
C ARG A 50 -15.44 3.77 -6.67
N VAL A 51 -14.24 3.94 -6.10
CA VAL A 51 -13.99 4.97 -5.09
C VAL A 51 -14.32 6.34 -5.68
N VAL A 52 -15.19 7.10 -5.00
CA VAL A 52 -15.61 8.42 -5.50
C VAL A 52 -14.44 9.40 -5.56
N PRO A 53 -14.41 10.33 -6.54
CA PRO A 53 -13.28 11.23 -6.75
C PRO A 53 -12.88 12.05 -5.52
N ASP A 54 -13.84 12.46 -4.70
CA ASP A 54 -13.57 13.29 -3.51
C ASP A 54 -12.76 12.52 -2.47
N VAL A 55 -13.07 11.24 -2.27
CA VAL A 55 -12.31 10.35 -1.38
C VAL A 55 -10.91 10.10 -1.94
N VAL A 56 -10.79 9.87 -3.26
CA VAL A 56 -9.46 9.69 -3.90
C VAL A 56 -8.60 10.92 -3.71
N LYS A 57 -9.12 12.12 -3.97
CA LYS A 57 -8.39 13.39 -3.77
C LYS A 57 -7.97 13.60 -2.32
N ALA A 58 -8.83 13.27 -1.37
CA ALA A 58 -8.50 13.38 0.05
C ALA A 58 -7.36 12.42 0.45
N LEU A 59 -7.40 11.17 -0.03
CA LEU A 59 -6.35 10.18 0.19
C LEU A 59 -5.02 10.58 -0.47
N GLU A 60 -5.07 11.17 -1.68
CA GLU A 60 -3.91 11.74 -2.38
C GLU A 60 -3.31 12.91 -1.59
N GLY A 61 -4.13 13.86 -1.17
CA GLY A 61 -3.70 15.01 -0.37
C GLY A 61 -3.10 14.62 0.98
N ALA A 62 -3.55 13.51 1.57
CA ALA A 62 -2.97 12.94 2.79
C ALA A 62 -1.67 12.13 2.54
N GLY A 63 -1.32 11.85 1.28
CA GLY A 63 -0.13 11.07 0.91
C GLY A 63 -0.30 9.55 1.03
N LEU A 64 -1.52 9.05 1.21
CA LEU A 64 -1.77 7.65 1.56
C LEU A 64 -1.60 6.65 0.40
N PHE A 65 -1.35 7.14 -0.82
CA PHE A 65 -0.99 6.30 -1.98
C PHE A 65 0.53 6.13 -2.17
N LYS A 66 1.35 6.80 -1.35
CA LYS A 66 2.81 6.83 -1.49
C LYS A 66 3.52 6.25 -0.27
N LEU A 67 2.89 5.31 0.42
CA LEU A 67 3.42 4.75 1.67
C LEU A 67 4.78 4.08 1.44
N PHE A 68 4.91 3.27 0.40
CA PHE A 68 6.15 2.53 0.10
C PHE A 68 7.09 3.21 -0.91
N VAL A 69 6.69 4.36 -1.46
CA VAL A 69 7.51 5.08 -2.43
C VAL A 69 8.77 5.65 -1.74
N PRO A 70 9.98 5.51 -2.33
CA PRO A 70 11.20 6.06 -1.76
C PRO A 70 11.13 7.57 -1.50
N LYS A 71 11.80 8.04 -0.44
CA LYS A 71 11.84 9.47 -0.11
C LYS A 71 12.43 10.34 -1.23
N ARG A 72 13.35 9.80 -2.04
CA ARG A 72 13.94 10.49 -3.21
C ARG A 72 12.90 10.89 -4.27
N TYR A 73 11.75 10.20 -4.30
CA TYR A 73 10.62 10.50 -5.19
C TYR A 73 9.45 11.18 -4.45
N GLY A 74 9.67 11.67 -3.23
CA GLY A 74 8.64 12.33 -2.43
C GLY A 74 7.63 11.39 -1.77
N GLY A 75 7.97 10.10 -1.64
CA GLY A 75 7.19 9.12 -0.90
C GLY A 75 7.54 9.05 0.60
N HIS A 76 6.82 8.21 1.33
CA HIS A 76 7.00 8.06 2.78
C HIS A 76 8.07 7.03 3.15
N GLN A 77 8.38 6.09 2.26
CA GLN A 77 9.27 4.95 2.54
C GLN A 77 8.93 4.27 3.88
N ALA A 78 7.64 4.12 4.15
CA ALA A 78 7.08 3.53 5.35
C ALA A 78 7.35 2.03 5.40
N ASN A 79 7.44 1.49 6.62
CA ASN A 79 7.51 0.05 6.82
C ASN A 79 6.12 -0.62 6.69
N MET A 80 6.13 -1.95 6.60
CA MET A 80 4.91 -2.75 6.43
C MET A 80 3.91 -2.55 7.59
N ASN A 81 4.39 -2.44 8.83
CA ASN A 81 3.52 -2.23 9.99
C ASN A 81 2.76 -0.91 9.89
N THR A 82 3.46 0.17 9.54
CA THR A 82 2.85 1.49 9.31
C THR A 82 1.80 1.42 8.22
N ALA A 83 2.11 0.77 7.09
CA ALA A 83 1.18 0.65 5.98
C ALA A 83 -0.07 -0.15 6.35
N VAL A 84 0.08 -1.29 7.02
CA VAL A 84 -1.05 -2.12 7.50
C VAL A 84 -1.94 -1.34 8.45
N GLN A 85 -1.37 -0.65 9.44
CA GLN A 85 -2.15 0.16 10.39
C GLN A 85 -2.86 1.33 9.71
N THR A 86 -2.17 2.01 8.78
CA THR A 86 -2.74 3.11 8.01
C THR A 86 -3.93 2.63 7.15
N ILE A 87 -3.77 1.50 6.46
CA ILE A 87 -4.83 0.90 5.63
C ILE A 87 -5.98 0.39 6.51
N ALA A 88 -5.69 -0.16 7.68
CA ALA A 88 -6.70 -0.60 8.63
C ALA A 88 -7.57 0.58 9.11
N GLU A 89 -6.98 1.75 9.35
CA GLU A 89 -7.75 2.96 9.66
C GLU A 89 -8.65 3.38 8.49
N VAL A 90 -8.16 3.38 7.24
CA VAL A 90 -8.99 3.62 6.04
C VAL A 90 -10.16 2.63 5.99
N ALA A 91 -9.94 1.36 6.32
CA ALA A 91 -10.95 0.30 6.30
C ALA A 91 -12.08 0.52 7.32
N ARG A 92 -11.85 1.28 8.39
CA ARG A 92 -12.91 1.68 9.34
C ARG A 92 -13.97 2.59 8.70
N GLY A 93 -13.60 3.28 7.62
CA GLY A 93 -14.52 4.09 6.82
C GLY A 93 -15.25 3.24 5.77
N ASP A 94 -14.48 2.57 4.91
CA ASP A 94 -14.97 1.69 3.85
C ASP A 94 -13.89 0.66 3.46
N GLY A 95 -14.25 -0.63 3.50
CA GLY A 95 -13.36 -1.72 3.14
C GLY A 95 -12.96 -1.73 1.66
N SER A 96 -13.85 -1.29 0.76
CA SER A 96 -13.57 -1.29 -0.69
C SER A 96 -12.51 -0.23 -1.05
N THR A 97 -12.61 0.94 -0.43
CA THR A 97 -11.63 2.02 -0.52
C THR A 97 -10.28 1.58 0.07
N ALA A 98 -10.28 0.95 1.24
CA ALA A 98 -9.05 0.43 1.85
C ALA A 98 -8.35 -0.61 0.97
N TRP A 99 -9.12 -1.50 0.34
CA TRP A 99 -8.60 -2.47 -0.63
C TRP A 99 -7.94 -1.78 -1.83
N ALA A 100 -8.57 -0.75 -2.40
CA ALA A 100 -8.00 0.02 -3.49
C ALA A 100 -6.68 0.72 -3.08
N VAL A 101 -6.63 1.31 -1.87
CA VAL A 101 -5.41 1.93 -1.32
C VAL A 101 -4.30 0.89 -1.14
N ALA A 102 -4.62 -0.28 -0.59
CA ALA A 102 -3.65 -1.36 -0.41
C ALA A 102 -3.06 -1.84 -1.74
N LEU A 103 -3.92 -2.10 -2.74
CA LEU A 103 -3.49 -2.55 -4.06
C LEU A 103 -2.62 -1.52 -4.77
N LEU A 104 -3.01 -0.25 -4.75
CA LEU A 104 -2.22 0.80 -5.40
C LEU A 104 -0.86 0.97 -4.71
N ASN A 105 -0.80 0.90 -3.37
CA ASN A 105 0.48 0.96 -2.66
C ASN A 105 1.39 -0.22 -2.98
N VAL A 106 0.88 -1.47 -3.01
CA VAL A 106 1.71 -2.65 -3.29
C VAL A 106 2.18 -2.67 -4.75
N CYS A 107 1.30 -2.36 -5.71
CA CYS A 107 1.68 -2.27 -7.13
C CYS A 107 2.69 -1.16 -7.38
N THR A 108 2.52 -0.01 -6.72
CA THR A 108 3.49 1.10 -6.81
C THR A 108 4.82 0.72 -6.16
N TRP A 109 4.80 -0.02 -5.04
CA TRP A 109 6.02 -0.58 -4.45
C TRP A 109 6.78 -1.50 -5.41
N PHE A 110 6.09 -2.37 -6.17
CA PHE A 110 6.75 -3.19 -7.20
C PHE A 110 7.50 -2.35 -8.24
N ALA A 111 6.98 -1.19 -8.65
CA ALA A 111 7.71 -0.30 -9.56
C ALA A 111 9.07 0.14 -8.97
N THR A 112 9.16 0.28 -7.64
CA THR A 112 10.39 0.67 -6.93
C THR A 112 11.45 -0.44 -6.88
N THR A 113 11.10 -1.68 -7.26
CA THR A 113 12.05 -2.81 -7.32
C THR A 113 12.71 -2.97 -8.70
N PHE A 114 12.28 -2.21 -9.71
CA PHE A 114 12.91 -2.22 -11.04
C PHE A 114 14.20 -1.38 -11.06
N SER A 115 14.87 -1.33 -12.21
CA SER A 115 16.06 -0.48 -12.41
C SER A 115 15.76 0.98 -12.09
N GLN A 116 16.79 1.74 -11.69
CA GLN A 116 16.62 3.15 -11.38
C GLN A 116 16.05 3.94 -12.57
N ALA A 117 16.47 3.65 -13.79
CA ALA A 117 15.92 4.27 -15.00
C ALA A 117 14.39 4.07 -15.11
N ALA A 118 13.90 2.85 -14.85
CA ALA A 118 12.46 2.59 -14.87
C ALA A 118 11.72 3.31 -13.73
N GLN A 119 12.36 3.49 -12.57
CA GLN A 119 11.79 4.28 -11.47
C GLN A 119 11.73 5.77 -11.83
N ASP A 120 12.78 6.30 -12.46
CA ASP A 120 12.83 7.69 -12.90
C ASP A 120 11.80 7.96 -14.00
N ASP A 121 11.56 7.01 -14.91
CA ASP A 121 10.50 7.12 -15.93
C ASP A 121 9.09 7.17 -15.30
N VAL A 122 8.84 6.41 -14.23
CA VAL A 122 7.53 6.37 -13.55
C VAL A 122 7.32 7.58 -12.64
N PHE A 123 8.30 7.90 -11.80
CA PHE A 123 8.15 8.87 -10.71
C PHE A 123 8.78 10.23 -11.01
N GLY A 124 9.71 10.33 -11.96
CA GLY A 124 10.48 11.55 -12.23
C GLY A 124 9.64 12.69 -12.77
N ALA A 125 8.72 12.41 -13.70
CA ALA A 125 7.79 13.41 -14.23
C ALA A 125 6.56 13.61 -13.32
N ASN A 126 6.16 12.57 -12.58
CA ASN A 126 4.99 12.61 -11.72
C ASN A 126 5.25 11.88 -10.38
N PRO A 127 5.58 12.63 -9.31
CA PRO A 127 5.76 12.08 -7.97
C PRO A 127 4.49 11.42 -7.39
N ASP A 128 3.31 11.69 -7.96
CA ASP A 128 2.01 11.14 -7.56
C ASP A 128 1.55 9.97 -8.46
N ALA A 129 2.47 9.44 -9.27
CA ALA A 129 2.23 8.27 -10.09
C ALA A 129 1.79 7.07 -9.22
N LYS A 130 0.73 6.41 -9.66
CA LYS A 130 0.17 5.21 -9.05
C LYS A 130 0.21 4.11 -10.08
N VAL A 131 0.71 2.95 -9.68
CA VAL A 131 0.79 1.79 -10.56
C VAL A 131 -0.35 0.83 -10.22
N CYS A 132 -1.01 0.30 -11.24
CA CYS A 132 -1.91 -0.83 -11.11
C CYS A 132 -1.29 -2.05 -11.78
N GLY A 133 -1.57 -3.24 -11.24
CA GLY A 133 -1.04 -4.48 -11.77
C GLY A 133 -1.88 -5.67 -11.36
N ILE A 134 -1.84 -6.72 -12.19
CA ILE A 134 -2.47 -8.01 -11.90
C ILE A 134 -1.41 -9.09 -12.06
N PHE A 135 -1.36 -10.02 -11.10
CA PHE A 135 -0.41 -11.15 -11.13
C PHE A 135 -0.99 -12.40 -11.79
N THR A 136 -2.26 -12.37 -12.17
CA THR A 136 -2.89 -13.44 -12.94
C THR A 136 -2.14 -13.59 -14.26
N PRO A 137 -1.56 -14.78 -14.55
CA PRO A 137 -0.89 -15.00 -15.82
C PRO A 137 -1.86 -14.74 -16.98
N ALA A 138 -1.47 -13.88 -17.91
CA ALA A 138 -2.25 -13.72 -19.12
C ALA A 138 -2.27 -15.04 -19.90
N PRO A 139 -3.42 -15.46 -20.45
CA PRO A 139 -3.42 -16.54 -21.43
C PRO A 139 -2.45 -16.18 -22.55
N ARG A 140 -1.68 -17.16 -23.02
CA ARG A 140 -0.80 -16.98 -24.19
C ARG A 140 -1.64 -16.40 -25.32
N PRO A 141 -1.22 -15.31 -25.99
CA PRO A 141 -1.92 -14.82 -27.16
C PRO A 141 -1.98 -15.96 -28.19
N SER A 142 -3.19 -16.34 -28.60
CA SER A 142 -3.35 -17.14 -29.82
C SER A 142 -3.07 -16.24 -31.02
N ALA A 143 -2.50 -16.79 -32.09
CA ALA A 143 -2.09 -16.05 -33.28
C ALA A 143 -3.23 -15.25 -33.97
N SER A 144 -4.49 -15.45 -33.58
CA SER A 144 -5.66 -14.78 -34.17
C SER A 144 -5.99 -13.41 -33.56
N THR A 145 -5.26 -12.94 -32.55
CA THR A 145 -5.58 -11.67 -31.84
C THR A 145 -4.49 -10.61 -32.05
N ALA A 146 -3.85 -10.60 -33.22
CA ALA A 146 -2.92 -9.56 -33.63
C ALA A 146 -3.59 -8.67 -34.69
N ALA A 147 -4.51 -7.80 -34.27
CA ALA A 147 -4.84 -6.53 -34.93
C ALA A 147 -6.13 -5.95 -34.36
N THR A 148 -6.02 -5.05 -33.37
CA THR A 148 -6.68 -3.73 -33.41
C THR A 148 -6.16 -2.87 -32.26
N TRP A 149 -5.21 -2.00 -32.58
CA TRP A 149 -5.04 -0.71 -31.93
C TRP A 149 -4.86 0.31 -33.05
#